data_AF-A0A954PR47-F1
#
_entry.id   AF-A0A954PR47-F1
#
_cell.length_a   1.000
_cell.length_b   1.000
_cell.length_c   1.000
_cell.angle_alpha   90.00
_cell.angle_beta   90.00
_cell.angle_gamma   90.00
#
_symmetry.space_group_name_H-M   'P 1'
#
loop_
_entity.id
_entity.type
_entity.pdbx_description
1 polymer ?
#
loop_
_entity_poly.entity_id
_entity_poly.type
_entity_poly.pdbx_seq_one_letter_code
_entity_poly.pdbx_strand_id
1 'polypeptide(L)'
;MSNQRGKVYVDRAVQGALAKRIVAHWGVFFGLSLLSLFTVEYFLGDATLTVGEHLTQLWSKYAFLVILMLAILPTFVYDTLKLSNRFAGPLVRLRASIHGLAHGDEVVELKFRENDFWRELSEDFNLVAHRVTESKV
;
A
#
# COMPACT_ATOMS: atom_id res chain seq x y z
N MET A 1 24.02 -19.81 5.98
CA MET A 1 22.56 -19.62 6.03
C MET A 1 22.24 -18.22 5.51
N SER A 2 21.96 -18.08 4.21
CA SER A 2 21.66 -16.79 3.59
C SER A 2 20.22 -16.40 3.91
N ASN A 3 20.09 -15.44 4.84
CA ASN A 3 18.83 -14.81 5.19
C ASN A 3 18.35 -13.99 3.98
N GLN A 4 17.57 -14.59 3.06
CA GLN A 4 16.92 -13.88 1.95
C GLN A 4 15.82 -12.97 2.54
N ARG A 5 16.28 -11.81 3.03
CA ARG A 5 15.50 -10.71 3.57
C ARG A 5 14.32 -10.40 2.64
N GLY A 6 13.11 -10.40 3.20
CA GLY A 6 11.87 -10.04 2.52
C GLY A 6 12.00 -8.65 1.89
N LYS A 7 12.05 -8.61 0.56
CA LYS A 7 11.99 -7.35 -0.19
C LYS A 7 10.60 -6.74 0.04
N VAL A 8 10.56 -5.61 0.75
CA VAL A 8 9.33 -4.80 0.94
C VAL A 8 8.78 -4.31 -0.40
N TYR A 9 9.63 -4.24 -1.43
CA TYR A 9 9.26 -3.86 -2.78
C TYR A 9 9.40 -5.03 -3.75
N VAL A 10 8.28 -5.61 -4.17
CA VAL A 10 8.22 -6.60 -5.26
C VAL A 10 8.03 -5.88 -6.61
N ASP A 11 7.24 -4.80 -6.63
CA ASP A 11 7.03 -3.95 -7.80
C ASP A 11 7.14 -2.48 -7.37
N ARG A 12 8.33 -1.88 -7.59
CA ARG A 12 8.61 -0.49 -7.18
C ARG A 12 7.72 0.53 -7.89
N ALA A 13 7.24 0.25 -9.10
CA ALA A 13 6.43 1.19 -9.86
C ALA A 13 5.01 1.25 -9.30
N VAL A 14 4.36 0.09 -9.12
CA VAL A 14 3.00 0.02 -8.57
C VAL A 14 2.98 0.47 -7.11
N GLN A 15 3.94 0.01 -6.31
CA GLN A 15 4.00 0.32 -4.89
C GLN A 15 4.41 1.76 -4.61
N GLY A 16 5.30 2.34 -5.44
CA GLY A 16 5.61 3.76 -5.39
C GLY A 16 4.40 4.63 -5.76
N ALA A 17 3.64 4.24 -6.79
CA ALA A 17 2.41 4.93 -7.17
C ALA A 17 1.35 4.86 -6.05
N LEU A 18 1.21 3.70 -5.40
CA LEU A 18 0.30 3.50 -4.27
C LEU A 18 0.72 4.35 -3.06
N ALA A 19 2.00 4.32 -2.67
CA ALA A 19 2.54 5.14 -1.58
C ALA A 19 2.30 6.62 -1.83
N LYS A 20 2.62 7.12 -3.03
CA LYS A 20 2.40 8.52 -3.41
C LYS A 20 0.93 8.89 -3.33
N ARG A 21 0.03 8.03 -3.80
CA ARG A 21 -1.41 8.26 -3.73
C ARG A 21 -1.88 8.35 -2.27
N ILE A 22 -1.44 7.43 -1.40
CA ILE A 22 -1.80 7.44 0.02
C ILE A 22 -1.29 8.71 0.70
N VAL A 23 -0.03 9.07 0.52
CA VAL A 23 0.55 10.28 1.11
C VAL A 23 -0.15 11.54 0.60
N ALA A 24 -0.52 11.60 -0.69
CA ALA A 24 -1.26 12.73 -1.24
C ALA A 24 -2.66 12.86 -0.63
N HIS A 25 -3.43 11.77 -0.55
CA HIS A 25 -4.76 11.79 0.07
C HIS A 25 -4.66 12.13 1.56
N TRP A 26 -3.65 11.61 2.25
CA TRP A 26 -3.39 11.94 3.65
C TRP A 26 -3.07 13.41 3.84
N GLY A 27 -2.21 13.98 3.00
CA GLY A 27 -1.87 15.40 3.04
C GLY A 27 -3.08 16.30 2.79
N VAL A 28 -3.94 15.95 1.81
CA VAL A 28 -5.19 16.67 1.55
C VAL A 28 -6.13 16.56 2.75
N PHE A 29 -6.38 15.35 3.26
CA PHE A 29 -7.22 15.12 4.43
C PHE A 29 -6.71 15.92 5.64
N PHE A 30 -5.43 15.79 5.97
CA PHE A 30 -4.83 16.46 7.11
C PHE A 30 -4.86 17.98 6.97
N GLY A 31 -4.57 18.51 5.77
CA GLY A 31 -4.67 19.94 5.47
C GLY A 31 -6.10 20.47 5.61
N LEU A 32 -7.10 19.74 5.11
CA LEU A 32 -8.51 20.09 5.27
C LEU A 32 -8.94 20.02 6.74
N SER A 33 -8.47 19.04 7.51
CA SER A 33 -8.72 18.98 8.95
C SER A 33 -8.12 20.17 9.69
N LEU A 34 -6.89 20.57 9.39
CA LEU A 34 -6.27 21.77 9.98
C LEU A 34 -7.01 23.04 9.61
N LEU A 35 -7.41 23.19 8.34
CA LEU A 35 -8.20 24.32 7.87
C LEU A 35 -9.57 24.37 8.58
N SER A 36 -10.21 23.22 8.77
CA SER A 36 -11.47 23.12 9.51
C SER A 36 -11.29 23.56 10.97
N LEU A 37 -10.24 23.09 11.65
CA LEU A 37 -9.95 23.49 13.03
C LEU A 37 -9.68 25.00 13.12
N PHE A 38 -8.90 25.54 12.19
CA PHE A 38 -8.63 26.97 12.12
C PHE A 38 -9.90 27.78 11.89
N THR A 39 -10.77 27.34 10.97
CA THR A 39 -12.04 28.02 10.70
C THR A 39 -12.94 28.03 11.93
N VAL A 40 -13.06 26.89 12.64
CA VAL A 40 -13.84 26.81 13.88
C VAL A 40 -13.29 27.77 14.93
N GLU A 41 -11.98 27.75 15.18
CA GLU A 41 -11.34 28.63 16.17
C GLU A 41 -11.45 30.11 15.79
N TYR A 42 -11.34 30.45 14.51
CA TYR A 42 -11.44 31.83 14.04
C TYR A 42 -12.85 32.41 14.16
N PHE A 43 -13.88 31.63 13.84
CA PHE A 43 -15.28 32.10 13.87
C PHE A 43 -15.95 31.98 15.23
N LEU A 44 -15.61 30.97 16.04
CA LEU A 44 -16.23 30.71 17.35
C LEU A 44 -15.34 31.10 18.53
N GLY A 45 -14.06 31.39 18.29
CA GLY A 45 -13.12 31.83 19.31
C GLY A 45 -13.24 33.32 19.61
N ASP A 46 -12.23 33.84 20.31
CA ASP A 46 -12.19 35.24 20.73
C ASP A 46 -11.89 36.16 19.54
N ALA A 47 -12.87 36.98 19.16
CA ALA A 47 -12.79 37.91 18.03
C ALA A 47 -11.78 39.06 18.23
N THR A 48 -11.24 39.23 19.45
CA THR A 48 -10.21 40.23 19.74
C THR A 48 -8.81 39.77 19.38
N LEU A 49 -8.64 38.47 19.14
CA LEU A 49 -7.34 37.89 18.80
C LEU A 49 -6.99 38.11 17.34
N THR A 50 -5.70 38.30 17.11
CA THR A 50 -5.11 38.30 15.77
C THR A 50 -5.06 36.90 15.19
N VAL A 51 -4.94 36.79 13.87
CA VAL A 51 -4.78 35.50 13.17
C VAL A 51 -3.58 34.70 13.69
N GLY A 52 -2.48 35.38 14.04
CA GLY A 52 -1.29 34.74 14.60
C GLY A 52 -1.57 34.10 15.97
N GLU A 53 -2.32 34.79 16.83
CA GLU A 53 -2.68 34.30 18.16
C GLU A 53 -3.62 33.10 18.09
N HIS A 54 -4.59 33.08 17.17
CA HIS A 54 -5.40 31.88 16.90
C HIS A 54 -4.51 30.69 16.50
N LEU A 55 -3.49 30.91 15.68
CA LEU A 55 -2.57 29.84 15.26
C LEU A 55 -1.75 29.30 16.45
N THR A 56 -1.26 30.20 17.32
CA THR A 56 -0.56 29.81 18.55
C THR A 56 -1.49 29.02 19.49
N GLN A 57 -2.75 29.43 19.63
CA GLN A 57 -3.73 28.69 20.42
C GLN A 57 -4.01 27.30 19.85
N LEU A 58 -4.21 27.18 18.54
CA LEU A 58 -4.42 25.88 17.89
C LEU A 58 -3.23 24.96 18.10
N TRP A 59 -2.01 25.48 17.98
CA TRP A 59 -0.81 24.70 18.27
C TRP A 59 -0.80 24.23 19.73
N SER A 60 -1.01 25.12 20.68
CA SER A 60 -1.03 24.75 22.11
C SER A 60 -2.13 23.74 22.45
N LYS A 61 -3.31 23.83 21.82
CA LYS A 61 -4.44 22.92 22.04
C LYS A 61 -4.27 21.56 21.36
N TYR A 62 -3.73 21.55 20.13
CA TYR A 62 -3.81 20.38 19.23
C TYR A 62 -2.46 19.87 18.72
N ALA A 63 -1.32 20.41 19.17
CA ALA A 63 0.01 19.96 18.75
C ALA A 63 0.19 18.45 18.91
N PHE A 64 -0.32 17.87 20.01
CA PHE A 64 -0.27 16.42 20.21
C PHE A 64 -1.00 15.63 19.11
N LEU A 65 -2.19 16.09 18.68
CA LEU A 65 -2.93 15.44 17.59
C LEU A 65 -2.21 15.58 16.25
N VAL A 66 -1.60 16.74 15.99
CA VAL A 66 -0.77 16.97 14.79
C VAL A 66 0.41 16.01 14.76
N ILE A 67 1.14 15.89 15.87
CA ILE A 67 2.27 14.97 15.99
C ILE A 67 1.80 13.52 15.79
N LEU A 68 0.68 13.13 16.42
CA LEU A 68 0.12 11.79 16.27
C LEU A 68 -0.28 11.48 14.83
N MET A 69 -0.93 12.43 14.13
CA MET A 69 -1.30 12.30 12.72
C MET A 69 -0.10 12.14 11.79
N LEU A 70 1.01 12.83 12.08
CA LEU A 70 2.25 12.67 11.33
C LEU A 70 2.95 11.34 11.67
N ALA A 71 2.92 10.93 12.94
CA ALA A 71 3.57 9.71 13.40
C ALA A 71 2.90 8.42 12.89
N ILE A 72 1.58 8.43 12.68
CA ILE A 72 0.85 7.25 12.18
C ILE A 72 1.00 7.06 10.66
N LEU A 73 1.23 8.13 9.91
CA LEU A 73 1.40 8.09 8.45
C LEU A 73 2.44 7.05 7.97
N PRO A 74 3.70 7.01 8.48
CA PRO A 74 4.67 6.02 8.02
C PRO A 74 4.24 4.58 8.31
N THR A 75 3.61 4.33 9.46
CA THR A 75 3.07 3.01 9.80
C THR A 75 1.95 2.61 8.84
N PHE A 76 1.03 3.52 8.55
CA PHE A 76 -0.08 3.28 7.63
C PHE A 76 0.40 3.01 6.20
N VAL A 77 1.36 3.81 5.71
CA VAL A 77 1.99 3.59 4.41
C VAL A 77 2.71 2.24 4.38
N TYR A 78 3.53 1.93 5.39
CA TYR A 78 4.26 0.67 5.45
C TYR A 78 3.33 -0.54 5.45
N ASP A 79 2.27 -0.52 6.26
CA ASP A 79 1.33 -1.63 6.34
C ASP A 79 0.56 -1.82 5.03
N THR A 80 0.12 -0.73 4.41
CA THR A 80 -0.56 -0.78 3.11
C THR A 80 0.35 -1.33 2.01
N LEU A 81 1.62 -0.92 1.99
CA LEU A 81 2.61 -1.47 1.06
C LEU A 81 2.89 -2.95 1.34
N LYS A 82 2.97 -3.35 2.60
CA LYS A 82 3.13 -4.75 2.98
C LYS A 82 1.93 -5.60 2.52
N LEU A 83 0.71 -5.08 2.66
CA LEU A 83 -0.49 -5.73 2.15
C LEU A 83 -0.45 -5.86 0.62
N SER A 84 -0.01 -4.82 -0.09
CA SER A 84 0.13 -4.85 -1.56
C SER A 84 1.05 -5.97 -2.07
N ASN A 85 2.07 -6.38 -1.28
CA ASN A 85 2.95 -7.49 -1.65
C ASN A 85 2.21 -8.83 -1.76
N ARG A 86 1.11 -9.02 -1.01
CA ARG A 86 0.25 -10.22 -1.09
C ARG A 86 -0.53 -10.29 -2.42
N PHE A 87 -0.56 -9.19 -3.18
CA PHE A 87 -1.10 -9.15 -4.53
C PHE A 87 0.00 -9.21 -5.59
N ALA A 88 1.01 -8.33 -5.48
CA ALA A 88 2.07 -8.20 -6.48
C ALA A 88 2.99 -9.44 -6.55
N GLY A 89 3.34 -10.03 -5.41
CA GLY A 89 4.17 -11.23 -5.32
C GLY A 89 3.63 -12.40 -6.16
N PRO A 90 2.39 -12.85 -5.92
CA PRO A 90 1.74 -13.87 -6.73
C PRO A 90 1.71 -13.54 -8.22
N LEU A 91 1.36 -12.31 -8.59
CA LEU A 91 1.23 -11.92 -9.99
C LEU A 91 2.57 -11.97 -10.75
N VAL A 92 3.66 -11.57 -10.10
CA VAL A 92 5.02 -11.69 -10.68
C VAL A 92 5.40 -13.15 -10.89
N ARG A 93 5.11 -14.04 -9.92
CA ARG A 93 5.36 -15.48 -10.07
C ARG A 93 4.52 -16.10 -11.18
N LEU A 94 3.24 -15.71 -11.28
CA LEU A 94 2.35 -16.16 -12.35
C LEU A 94 2.87 -15.74 -13.72
N ARG A 95 3.27 -14.47 -13.88
CA ARG A 95 3.83 -13.96 -15.13
C ARG A 95 5.07 -14.75 -15.55
N ALA A 96 5.97 -15.06 -14.62
CA ALA A 96 7.14 -15.87 -14.90
C ALA A 96 6.76 -17.29 -15.34
N SER A 97 5.77 -17.90 -14.69
CA SER A 97 5.31 -19.26 -15.00
C SER A 97 4.62 -19.34 -16.37
N ILE A 98 3.77 -18.36 -16.71
CA ILE A 98 3.18 -18.23 -18.05
C ILE A 98 4.27 -18.07 -19.11
N HIS A 99 5.29 -17.25 -18.83
CA HIS A 99 6.38 -17.02 -19.77
C HIS A 99 7.18 -18.30 -20.02
N GLY A 100 7.52 -19.07 -18.98
CA GLY A 100 8.21 -20.36 -19.14
C GLY A 100 7.38 -21.36 -19.94
N LEU A 101 6.09 -21.52 -19.60
CA LEU A 101 5.17 -22.39 -20.33
C LEU A 101 5.08 -22.02 -21.83
N ALA A 102 5.07 -20.73 -22.15
CA ALA A 102 5.04 -20.25 -23.54
C ALA A 102 6.32 -20.60 -24.33
N HIS A 103 7.46 -20.77 -23.66
CA HIS A 103 8.73 -21.17 -24.29
C HIS A 103 8.94 -22.69 -24.31
N GLY A 104 8.00 -23.45 -23.77
CA GLY A 104 8.08 -24.91 -23.71
C GLY A 104 8.92 -25.44 -22.55
N ASP A 105 9.20 -24.60 -21.54
CA ASP A 105 9.83 -25.05 -20.30
C ASP A 105 8.93 -26.05 -19.57
N GLU A 106 9.54 -26.92 -18.76
CA GLU A 106 8.82 -27.90 -17.95
C GLU A 106 7.88 -27.19 -16.95
N VAL A 107 6.65 -27.72 -16.82
CA VAL A 107 5.64 -27.15 -15.93
C VAL A 107 6.01 -27.42 -14.48
N VAL A 108 6.45 -26.37 -13.78
CA VAL A 108 6.57 -26.39 -12.32
C VAL A 108 5.25 -25.92 -11.71
N GLU A 109 4.68 -26.73 -10.81
CA GLU A 109 3.44 -26.41 -10.12
C GLU A 109 3.53 -25.06 -9.39
N LEU A 110 2.66 -24.12 -9.77
CA LEU A 110 2.58 -22.82 -9.15
C LEU A 110 1.82 -22.94 -7.84
N LYS A 111 2.48 -22.65 -6.72
CA LYS A 111 1.85 -22.61 -5.40
C LYS A 111 2.04 -21.26 -4.74
N PHE A 112 0.93 -20.63 -4.37
CA PHE A 112 0.95 -19.38 -3.60
C PHE A 112 0.87 -19.63 -2.09
N ARG A 113 1.20 -18.61 -1.29
CA ARG A 113 1.17 -18.72 0.17
C ARG A 113 -0.28 -18.74 0.65
N GLU A 114 -0.52 -19.33 1.83
CA GLU A 114 -1.89 -19.47 2.37
C GLU A 114 -2.62 -18.14 2.49
N ASN A 115 -1.88 -17.08 2.83
CA ASN A 115 -2.41 -15.74 3.00
C ASN A 115 -2.35 -14.89 1.71
N ASP A 116 -1.92 -15.41 0.57
CA ASP A 116 -1.97 -14.65 -0.69
C ASP A 116 -3.41 -14.60 -1.22
N PHE A 117 -3.83 -13.47 -1.82
CA PHE A 117 -5.21 -13.28 -2.29
C PHE A 117 -5.58 -14.13 -3.52
N TRP A 118 -4.59 -14.73 -4.18
CA TRP A 118 -4.74 -15.34 -5.51
C TRP A 118 -4.65 -16.87 -5.50
N ARG A 119 -4.89 -17.55 -4.37
CA ARG A 119 -4.71 -19.01 -4.26
C ARG A 119 -5.42 -19.79 -5.36
N GLU A 120 -6.70 -19.52 -5.58
CA GLU A 120 -7.51 -20.19 -6.60
C GLU A 120 -6.91 -20.02 -8.00
N LEU A 121 -6.35 -18.84 -8.30
CA LEU A 121 -5.69 -18.58 -9.59
C LEU A 121 -4.46 -19.46 -9.83
N SER A 122 -3.75 -19.87 -8.78
CA SER A 122 -2.64 -20.82 -8.93
C SER A 122 -3.12 -22.23 -9.26
N GLU A 123 -4.25 -22.64 -8.69
CA GLU A 123 -4.87 -23.95 -8.96
C GLU A 123 -5.38 -23.99 -10.41
N ASP A 124 -6.09 -22.95 -10.85
CA ASP A 124 -6.56 -22.80 -12.23
C ASP A 124 -5.40 -22.78 -13.24
N PHE A 125 -4.32 -22.06 -12.93
CA PHE A 125 -3.13 -22.04 -13.78
C PHE A 125 -2.52 -23.43 -13.94
N ASN A 126 -2.36 -24.18 -12.84
CA ASN A 126 -1.78 -25.52 -12.88
C ASN A 126 -2.63 -26.46 -13.74
N LEU A 127 -3.97 -26.42 -13.59
CA LEU A 127 -4.88 -27.22 -14.41
C LEU A 127 -4.72 -26.93 -15.91
N VAL A 128 -4.62 -25.66 -16.29
CA VAL A 128 -4.39 -25.26 -17.69
C VAL A 128 -3.01 -25.71 -18.17
N ALA A 129 -1.97 -25.50 -17.37
CA ALA A 129 -0.60 -25.86 -17.72
C ALA A 129 -0.44 -27.38 -17.94
N HIS A 130 -1.08 -28.21 -17.11
CA HIS A 130 -1.11 -29.66 -17.30
C HIS A 130 -1.80 -30.04 -18.61
N ARG A 131 -2.99 -29.49 -18.90
CA ARG A 131 -3.71 -29.79 -20.15
C ARG A 131 -2.93 -29.42 -21.41
N VAL A 132 -2.27 -28.26 -21.40
CA VAL A 132 -1.47 -27.79 -22.54
C VAL A 132 -0.26 -28.68 -22.76
N THR A 133 0.33 -29.21 -21.69
CA THR A 133 1.50 -30.08 -21.77
C THR A 133 1.13 -31.50 -22.20
N GLU A 134 0.04 -32.05 -21.67
CA GLU A 134 -0.51 -33.34 -22.11
C GLU A 134 -0.90 -33.34 -23.58
N SER A 135 -1.46 -32.23 -24.09
CA SER A 135 -1.82 -32.10 -25.51
C SER A 135 -0.61 -32.02 -26.46
N LYS A 136 0.61 -31.83 -25.95
CA LYS A 136 1.84 -31.79 -26.76
C LYS A 136 2.55 -33.16 -26.83
N VAL A 137 2.13 -34.14 -26.04
CA VAL A 137 2.61 -35.53 -26.05
C VAL A 137 1.75 -36.37 -27.00
#